data_AF-A0A3L6DBG9-F1
#
_entry.id   AF-A0A3L6DBG9-F1
#
_cell.length_a   1.000
_cell.length_b   1.000
_cell.length_c   1.000
_cell.angle_alpha   90.00
_cell.angle_beta   90.00
_cell.angle_gamma   90.00
#
_symmetry.space_group_name_H-M   'P 1'
#
loop_
_entity.id
_entity.type
_entity.pdbx_description
1 polymer ?
#
loop_
_entity_poly.entity_id
_entity_poly.type
_entity_poly.pdbx_seq_one_letter_code
_entity_poly.pdbx_strand_id
1 'polypeptide(L)'
;MGMAMALTDGEVGALIKVSAAVWVAMSYARLAAARLRPGALRLLALLPVVALLCAIPFAFSTSTFRGTSGFFLAWLGSFKLLLLGAGIGPLDPSLRLSHFVCSATLPVKLRRQSKEKSQAPARGPARILLSGAVIPGVIYAYQFKSSMGRYQLLALYSVHIYFSLDLLLATVHTVIHDLLGMEMEPQVDRPYLASSLRDFWGRRWNLMVPSILRPSVFRPVRARLGNAAGVQATFLVSGLMHELMFYYIMRSAPSGEVTAFFLLHGACAAAEGWWASHAGWWRPPRPAAVPLTLAFVAGTGFWLFLPAMVKGGLDEMVLRECQGMVVFMEQAARRLAGATDLVSSTM
;
A
#
# COMPACT_ATOMS: atom_id res chain seq x y z
N MET A 1 -10.66 -24.23 20.86
CA MET A 1 -10.21 -23.03 21.61
C MET A 1 -8.78 -22.57 21.27
N GLY A 2 -8.02 -23.25 20.40
CA GLY A 2 -6.57 -23.05 20.34
C GLY A 2 -6.05 -22.04 19.30
N MET A 3 -6.48 -22.11 18.05
CA MET A 3 -5.73 -21.46 16.96
C MET A 3 -6.35 -20.14 16.49
N ALA A 4 -7.65 -20.10 16.19
CA ALA A 4 -8.28 -18.90 15.63
C ALA A 4 -8.58 -17.80 16.67
N MET A 5 -8.94 -18.17 17.90
CA MET A 5 -9.06 -17.23 19.03
C MET A 5 -7.68 -16.68 19.42
N ALA A 6 -6.64 -17.53 19.45
CA ALA A 6 -5.26 -17.06 19.63
C ALA A 6 -4.77 -16.20 18.46
N LEU A 7 -5.27 -16.43 17.23
CA LEU A 7 -5.01 -15.56 16.09
C LEU A 7 -5.72 -14.21 16.27
N THR A 8 -7.03 -14.15 16.55
CA THR A 8 -7.74 -12.87 16.72
C THR A 8 -7.30 -12.10 17.98
N ASP A 9 -7.14 -12.78 19.11
CA ASP A 9 -6.68 -12.18 20.36
C ASP A 9 -5.19 -11.80 20.26
N GLY A 10 -4.40 -12.62 19.58
CA GLY A 10 -3.01 -12.34 19.27
C GLY A 10 -2.86 -11.15 18.33
N GLU A 11 -3.73 -11.03 17.32
CA GLU A 11 -3.77 -9.90 16.38
C GLU A 11 -4.20 -8.60 17.06
N VAL A 12 -5.26 -8.62 17.88
CA VAL A 12 -5.68 -7.45 18.66
C VAL A 12 -4.57 -7.05 19.63
N GLY A 13 -3.96 -8.01 20.32
CA GLY A 13 -2.81 -7.78 21.19
C GLY A 13 -1.61 -7.21 20.44
N ALA A 14 -1.30 -7.72 19.25
CA ALA A 14 -0.25 -7.20 18.38
C ALA A 14 -0.58 -5.78 17.91
N LEU A 15 -1.83 -5.51 17.52
CA LEU A 15 -2.28 -4.19 17.09
C LEU A 15 -2.14 -3.15 18.20
N ILE A 16 -2.52 -3.48 19.44
CA ILE A 16 -2.35 -2.59 20.61
C ILE A 16 -0.86 -2.31 20.86
N LYS A 17 -0.03 -3.37 20.90
CA LYS A 17 1.42 -3.24 21.13
C LYS A 17 2.10 -2.42 20.04
N VAL A 18 1.79 -2.70 18.77
CA VAL A 18 2.31 -1.98 17.60
C VAL A 18 1.85 -0.54 17.63
N SER A 19 0.59 -0.27 17.92
CA SER A 19 0.07 1.10 18.02
C SER A 19 0.84 1.88 19.10
N ALA A 20 0.98 1.33 20.31
CA ALA A 20 1.74 1.96 21.38
C ALA A 20 3.20 2.19 20.98
N ALA A 21 3.86 1.18 20.38
CA ALA A 21 5.24 1.30 19.91
C ALA A 21 5.40 2.40 18.86
N VAL A 22 4.50 2.49 17.89
CA VAL A 22 4.49 3.53 16.85
C VAL A 22 4.34 4.91 17.48
N TRP A 23 3.42 5.08 18.43
CA TRP A 23 3.23 6.36 19.13
C TRP A 23 4.51 6.79 19.89
N VAL A 24 5.16 5.87 20.59
CA VAL A 24 6.44 6.13 21.27
C VAL A 24 7.53 6.47 20.26
N ALA A 25 7.67 5.70 19.18
CA ALA A 25 8.69 5.91 18.17
C ALA A 25 8.51 7.25 17.44
N MET A 26 7.28 7.62 17.10
CA MET A 26 6.96 8.92 16.48
C MET A 26 7.19 10.08 17.45
N SER A 27 6.91 9.90 18.74
CA SER A 27 7.21 10.89 19.78
C SER A 27 8.71 11.15 19.87
N TYR A 28 9.52 10.08 19.90
CA TYR A 28 10.97 10.16 19.84
C TYR A 28 11.45 10.81 18.55
N ALA A 29 10.95 10.39 17.39
CA ALA A 29 11.33 10.95 16.08
C ALA A 29 11.07 12.46 16.00
N ARG A 30 9.92 12.90 16.51
CA ARG A 30 9.56 14.32 16.61
C ARG A 30 10.53 15.09 17.49
N LEU A 31 10.85 14.57 18.68
CA LEU A 31 11.80 15.20 19.61
C LEU A 31 13.22 15.27 19.02
N ALA A 32 13.70 14.18 18.43
CA ALA A 32 15.00 14.13 17.76
C ALA A 32 15.08 15.16 16.62
N ALA A 33 14.03 15.23 15.78
CA ALA A 33 13.96 16.20 14.70
C ALA A 33 13.83 17.66 15.19
N ALA A 34 13.22 17.90 16.35
CA ALA A 34 13.15 19.23 16.96
C ALA A 34 14.52 19.71 17.49
N ARG A 35 15.35 18.79 17.99
CA ARG A 35 16.65 19.14 18.61
C ARG A 35 17.81 19.15 17.62
N LEU A 36 17.79 18.27 16.63
CA LEU A 36 18.88 18.13 15.66
C LEU A 36 18.54 18.90 14.40
N ARG A 37 19.51 19.59 13.79
CA ARG A 37 19.33 20.23 12.47
C ARG A 37 19.19 19.17 11.36
N PRO A 38 18.54 19.48 10.23
CA PRO A 38 18.49 18.57 9.08
C PRO A 38 19.90 18.15 8.62
N GLY A 39 20.08 16.87 8.30
CA GLY A 39 21.37 16.33 7.86
C GLY A 39 21.68 14.96 8.44
N ALA A 40 22.95 14.57 8.36
CA ALA A 40 23.41 13.21 8.71
C ALA A 40 23.11 12.82 10.16
N LEU A 41 23.31 13.72 11.13
CA LEU A 41 23.05 13.44 12.54
C LEU A 41 21.56 13.18 12.82
N ARG A 42 20.67 13.98 12.22
CA ARG A 42 19.22 13.76 12.34
C ARG A 42 18.81 12.45 11.66
N LEU A 43 19.36 12.14 10.49
CA LEU A 43 19.11 10.86 9.82
C LEU A 43 19.54 9.68 10.69
N LEU A 44 20.76 9.71 11.22
CA LEU A 44 21.28 8.67 12.12
C LEU A 44 20.39 8.49 13.35
N ALA A 45 19.93 9.59 13.97
CA ALA A 45 19.03 9.54 15.10
C ALA A 45 17.65 8.92 14.77
N LEU A 46 17.19 9.02 13.52
CA LEU A 46 15.91 8.46 13.05
C LEU A 46 16.03 7.02 12.55
N LEU A 47 17.23 6.51 12.27
CA LEU A 47 17.44 5.14 11.78
C LEU A 47 16.84 4.05 12.68
N PRO A 48 16.94 4.11 14.03
CA PRO A 48 16.30 3.13 14.89
C PRO A 48 14.78 3.08 14.71
N VAL A 49 14.15 4.23 14.47
CA VAL A 49 12.71 4.30 14.22
C VAL A 49 12.38 3.70 12.85
N VAL A 50 13.16 4.02 11.82
CA VAL A 50 12.99 3.43 10.49
C VAL A 50 13.13 1.90 10.53
N ALA A 51 14.15 1.39 11.23
CA ALA A 51 14.35 -0.04 11.41
C ALA A 51 13.16 -0.70 12.13
N LEU A 52 12.63 -0.06 13.18
CA LEU A 52 11.42 -0.51 13.86
C LEU A 52 10.22 -0.56 12.90
N LEU A 53 9.99 0.49 12.10
CA LEU A 53 8.88 0.52 11.14
C LEU A 53 8.97 -0.61 10.10
N CYS A 54 10.17 -0.96 9.65
CA CYS A 54 10.41 -2.09 8.76
C CYS A 54 10.24 -3.46 9.44
N ALA A 55 10.39 -3.54 10.76
CA ALA A 55 10.21 -4.78 11.52
C ALA A 55 8.75 -5.03 11.93
N ILE A 56 7.95 -3.96 12.11
CA ILE A 56 6.54 -4.05 12.55
C ILE A 56 5.68 -5.04 11.76
N PRO A 57 5.77 -5.13 10.41
CA PRO A 57 4.95 -6.08 9.67
C PRO A 57 5.11 -7.52 10.14
N PHE A 58 6.27 -7.91 10.68
CA PHE A 58 6.47 -9.27 11.21
C PHE A 58 5.74 -9.56 12.52
N ALA A 59 5.25 -8.53 13.22
CA ALA A 59 4.45 -8.71 14.44
C ALA A 59 3.05 -9.27 14.16
N PHE A 60 2.58 -9.21 12.90
CA PHE A 60 1.24 -9.67 12.51
C PHE A 60 1.26 -11.05 11.85
N SER A 61 0.23 -11.84 12.16
CA SER A 61 0.00 -13.20 11.68
C SER A 61 -0.89 -13.28 10.43
N THR A 62 -1.70 -12.26 10.16
CA THR A 62 -2.58 -12.17 8.99
C THR A 62 -1.96 -11.36 7.86
N SER A 63 -2.20 -11.81 6.63
CA SER A 63 -1.74 -11.19 5.39
C SER A 63 -2.16 -9.72 5.29
N THR A 64 -3.40 -9.39 5.68
CA THR A 64 -3.96 -8.04 5.65
C THR A 64 -3.23 -7.07 6.57
N PHE A 65 -3.00 -7.43 7.85
CA PHE A 65 -2.28 -6.55 8.77
C PHE A 65 -0.79 -6.42 8.40
N ARG A 66 -0.15 -7.50 7.93
CA ARG A 66 1.21 -7.43 7.39
C ARG A 66 1.31 -6.49 6.18
N GLY A 67 0.42 -6.64 5.20
CA GLY A 67 0.39 -5.79 4.01
C GLY A 67 0.10 -4.33 4.33
N THR A 68 -0.89 -4.07 5.20
CA THR A 68 -1.28 -2.71 5.60
C THR A 68 -0.17 -2.00 6.36
N SER A 69 0.42 -2.66 7.37
CA SER A 69 1.54 -2.10 8.12
C SER A 69 2.80 -1.97 7.27
N GLY A 70 3.06 -2.91 6.35
CA GLY A 70 4.15 -2.82 5.38
C GLY A 70 4.02 -1.59 4.48
N PHE A 71 2.82 -1.34 3.95
CA PHE A 71 2.56 -0.19 3.09
C PHE A 71 2.66 1.14 3.87
N PHE A 72 1.96 1.25 5.01
CA PHE A 72 1.87 2.51 5.73
C PHE A 72 3.10 2.84 6.57
N LEU A 73 3.69 1.85 7.24
CA LEU A 73 4.80 2.07 8.17
C LEU A 73 6.13 1.82 7.49
N ALA A 74 6.37 0.60 7.01
CA ALA A 74 7.67 0.20 6.45
C ALA A 74 8.01 0.98 5.17
N TRP A 75 7.01 1.30 4.34
CA TRP A 75 7.22 2.11 3.14
C TRP A 75 7.02 3.61 3.40
N LEU A 76 5.77 4.06 3.56
CA LEU A 76 5.51 5.51 3.60
C LEU A 76 6.12 6.17 4.83
N GLY A 77 5.90 5.59 6.01
CA GLY A 77 6.41 6.13 7.28
C GLY A 77 7.92 6.25 7.27
N SER A 78 8.63 5.19 6.89
CA SER A 78 10.09 5.18 6.74
C SER A 78 10.57 6.28 5.79
N PHE A 79 9.97 6.40 4.61
CA PHE A 79 10.39 7.40 3.64
C PHE A 79 10.07 8.83 4.12
N LYS A 80 8.94 9.05 4.79
CA LYS A 80 8.61 10.35 5.41
C LYS A 80 9.60 10.72 6.51
N LEU A 81 10.04 9.77 7.33
CA LEU A 81 11.07 10.00 8.35
C LEU A 81 12.46 10.28 7.74
N LEU A 82 12.84 9.57 6.67
CA LEU A 82 14.08 9.86 5.96
C LEU A 82 14.06 11.26 5.35
N LEU A 83 12.93 11.66 4.76
CA LEU A 83 12.74 13.03 4.25
C LEU A 83 12.81 14.06 5.39
N LEU A 84 12.17 13.82 6.54
CA LEU A 84 12.28 14.67 7.74
C LEU A 84 13.73 14.80 8.22
N GLY A 85 14.49 13.71 8.18
CA GLY A 85 15.93 13.69 8.46
C GLY A 85 16.72 14.61 7.54
N ALA A 86 16.37 14.62 6.26
CA ALA A 86 16.93 15.52 5.25
C ALA A 86 16.35 16.95 5.28
N GLY A 87 15.34 17.23 6.12
CA GLY A 87 14.68 18.53 6.19
C GLY A 87 13.75 18.81 5.00
N ILE A 88 13.28 17.75 4.34
CA ILE A 88 12.41 17.81 3.16
C ILE A 88 11.06 17.18 3.52
N GLY A 89 10.00 17.61 2.87
CA GLY A 89 8.70 16.95 2.94
C GLY A 89 7.75 17.55 3.99
N PRO A 90 6.58 16.94 4.18
CA PRO A 90 5.49 17.56 4.92
C PRO A 90 5.57 17.40 6.44
N LEU A 91 6.47 16.54 6.95
CA LEU A 91 6.63 16.36 8.39
C LEU A 91 7.42 17.52 8.99
N ASP A 92 6.86 18.11 10.04
CA ASP A 92 7.47 19.22 10.77
C ASP A 92 7.40 18.92 12.28
N PRO A 93 8.52 18.98 13.02
CA PRO A 93 8.53 18.70 14.46
C PRO A 93 7.69 19.69 15.28
N SER A 94 7.38 20.88 14.74
CA SER A 94 6.51 21.88 15.38
C SER A 94 5.04 21.47 15.45
N LEU A 95 4.62 20.47 14.68
CA LEU A 95 3.25 19.96 14.70
C LEU A 95 2.89 19.41 16.08
N ARG A 96 1.59 19.44 16.40
CA ARG A 96 1.04 18.70 17.54
C ARG A 96 1.36 17.20 17.40
N LEU A 97 1.60 16.51 18.51
CA LEU A 97 2.03 15.11 18.47
C LEU A 97 1.08 14.21 17.67
N SER A 98 -0.23 14.33 17.87
CA SER A 98 -1.23 13.56 17.12
C SER A 98 -1.14 13.79 15.61
N HIS A 99 -1.01 15.05 15.20
CA HIS A 99 -0.87 15.41 13.77
C HIS A 99 0.43 14.88 13.19
N PHE A 100 1.53 14.94 13.95
CA PHE A 100 2.82 14.37 13.54
C PHE A 100 2.72 12.86 13.35
N VAL A 101 2.16 12.14 14.34
CA VAL A 101 1.98 10.69 14.30
C VAL A 101 1.13 10.30 13.09
N CYS A 102 -0.07 10.87 12.95
CA CYS A 102 -0.96 10.54 11.84
C CYS A 102 -0.37 10.93 10.47
N SER A 103 0.30 12.08 10.36
CA SER A 103 0.94 12.48 9.10
C SER A 103 2.12 11.57 8.73
N ALA A 104 2.82 11.02 9.73
CA ALA A 104 3.92 10.10 9.52
C ALA A 104 3.43 8.71 9.13
N THR A 105 2.37 8.21 9.79
CA THR A 105 1.94 6.81 9.66
C THR A 105 0.82 6.60 8.65
N LEU A 106 0.04 7.63 8.31
CA LEU A 106 -1.11 7.53 7.42
C LEU A 106 -0.91 8.36 6.13
N PRO A 107 -1.68 8.08 5.07
CA PRO A 107 -1.60 8.81 3.79
C PRO A 107 -2.29 10.17 3.83
N VAL A 108 -1.91 11.01 4.78
CA VAL A 108 -2.52 12.32 5.02
C VAL A 108 -1.60 13.44 4.54
N LYS A 109 -2.18 14.50 3.95
CA LYS A 109 -1.50 15.78 3.77
C LYS A 109 -2.01 16.77 4.80
N LEU A 110 -1.07 17.39 5.52
CA LEU A 110 -1.37 18.56 6.33
C LEU A 110 -1.74 19.69 5.38
N ARG A 111 -2.98 20.17 5.50
CA ARG A 111 -3.53 21.23 4.67
C ARG A 111 -2.86 22.56 5.00
N ARG A 112 -1.66 22.79 4.47
CA ARG A 112 -1.01 24.10 4.46
C ARG A 112 -1.21 24.70 3.06
N GLN A 113 -2.27 25.50 2.93
CA GLN A 113 -2.56 26.41 1.81
C GLN A 113 -2.80 25.77 0.42
N SER A 114 -3.93 25.10 0.22
CA SER A 114 -4.65 25.27 -1.06
C SER A 114 -6.14 25.48 -0.83
N LYS A 115 -6.66 26.54 -1.46
CA LYS A 115 -8.08 26.92 -1.52
C LYS A 115 -8.83 26.11 -2.59
N GLU A 116 -8.30 24.96 -3.02
CA GLU A 116 -9.02 24.11 -3.96
C GLU A 116 -9.92 23.16 -3.18
N LYS A 117 -11.23 23.37 -3.32
CA LYS A 117 -12.25 22.41 -2.90
C LYS A 117 -11.96 21.10 -3.65
N SER A 118 -11.38 20.11 -2.97
CA SER A 118 -11.31 18.76 -3.49
C SER A 118 -12.74 18.23 -3.62
N GLN A 119 -13.27 18.22 -4.84
CA GLN A 119 -14.50 17.50 -5.17
C GLN A 119 -14.16 16.01 -5.23
N ALA A 120 -14.18 15.33 -4.09
CA ALA A 120 -14.46 13.92 -4.04
C ALA A 120 -15.83 13.75 -3.37
N PRO A 121 -16.85 13.21 -4.07
CA PRO A 121 -18.13 12.95 -3.42
C PRO A 121 -17.94 11.92 -2.32
N ALA A 122 -18.71 12.08 -1.24
CA ALA A 122 -18.84 11.17 -0.11
C ALA A 122 -19.33 9.77 -0.56
N ARG A 123 -18.44 9.00 -1.19
CA ARG A 123 -18.67 7.61 -1.63
C ARG A 123 -17.96 6.60 -0.74
N GLY A 124 -17.35 7.03 0.38
CA GLY A 124 -16.61 6.17 1.31
C GLY A 124 -17.42 4.95 1.76
N PRO A 125 -18.61 5.13 2.38
CA PRO A 125 -19.44 4.02 2.82
C PRO A 125 -19.89 3.09 1.69
N ALA A 126 -20.26 3.65 0.53
CA ALA A 126 -20.68 2.87 -0.63
C ALA A 126 -19.53 2.00 -1.20
N ARG A 127 -18.30 2.52 -1.23
CA ARG A 127 -17.11 1.77 -1.66
C ARG A 127 -16.75 0.67 -0.68
N ILE A 128 -16.86 0.93 0.62
CA ILE A 128 -16.67 -0.07 1.67
C ILE A 128 -17.69 -1.20 1.50
N LEU A 129 -18.97 -0.88 1.35
CA LEU A 129 -20.03 -1.87 1.16
C LEU A 129 -19.82 -2.70 -0.11
N LEU A 130 -19.51 -2.04 -1.23
CA LEU A 130 -19.26 -2.72 -2.50
C LEU A 130 -18.06 -3.68 -2.39
N SER A 131 -16.93 -3.19 -1.86
CA SER A 131 -15.73 -4.01 -1.70
C SER A 131 -15.96 -5.16 -0.72
N GLY A 132 -16.66 -4.91 0.39
CA GLY A 132 -17.06 -5.91 1.37
C GLY A 132 -18.01 -6.98 0.83
N ALA A 133 -18.80 -6.67 -0.21
CA ALA A 133 -19.64 -7.64 -0.91
C ALA A 133 -18.88 -8.44 -1.98
N VAL A 134 -17.96 -7.80 -2.71
CA VAL A 134 -17.21 -8.45 -3.81
C VAL A 134 -16.13 -9.39 -3.29
N ILE A 135 -15.38 -9.01 -2.26
CA ILE A 135 -14.24 -9.79 -1.74
C ILE A 135 -14.65 -11.22 -1.33
N PRO A 136 -15.75 -11.45 -0.57
CA PRO A 136 -16.20 -12.81 -0.26
C PRO A 136 -16.52 -13.64 -1.51
N GLY A 137 -17.12 -13.04 -2.54
CA GLY A 137 -17.40 -13.72 -3.80
C GLY A 137 -16.12 -14.14 -4.53
N VAL A 138 -15.09 -13.29 -4.51
CA VAL A 138 -13.76 -13.62 -5.06
C VAL A 138 -13.09 -14.74 -4.26
N ILE A 139 -13.18 -14.70 -2.94
CA ILE A 139 -12.64 -15.74 -2.06
C ILE A 139 -13.33 -17.08 -2.34
N TYR A 140 -14.65 -17.08 -2.51
CA TYR A 140 -15.41 -18.27 -2.89
C TYR A 140 -14.96 -18.81 -4.26
N ALA A 141 -14.75 -17.93 -5.24
CA ALA A 141 -14.30 -18.33 -6.57
C ALA A 141 -12.93 -19.03 -6.57
N TYR A 142 -12.02 -18.72 -5.64
CA TYR A 142 -10.74 -19.43 -5.53
C TYR A 142 -10.87 -20.93 -5.26
N GLN A 143 -12.00 -21.41 -4.73
CA GLN A 143 -12.26 -22.85 -4.56
C GLN A 143 -12.27 -23.59 -5.91
N PHE A 144 -12.60 -22.88 -6.99
CA PHE A 144 -12.65 -23.43 -8.35
C PHE A 144 -11.39 -23.11 -9.16
N LYS A 145 -10.28 -22.72 -8.52
CA LYS A 145 -9.03 -22.34 -9.22
C LYS A 145 -8.48 -23.43 -10.14
N SER A 146 -8.69 -24.71 -9.80
CA SER A 146 -8.25 -25.87 -10.58
C SER A 146 -8.95 -25.97 -11.94
N SER A 147 -10.15 -25.40 -12.07
CA SER A 147 -10.94 -25.37 -13.30
C SER A 147 -10.72 -24.08 -14.11
N MET A 148 -9.97 -23.11 -13.59
CA MET A 148 -9.73 -21.83 -14.25
C MET A 148 -8.52 -21.90 -15.18
N GLY A 149 -8.67 -21.34 -16.39
CA GLY A 149 -7.53 -21.04 -17.24
C GLY A 149 -6.63 -19.97 -16.63
N ARG A 150 -5.36 -19.91 -17.06
CA ARG A 150 -4.36 -18.97 -16.55
C ARG A 150 -4.86 -17.52 -16.50
N TYR A 151 -5.43 -17.01 -17.58
CA TYR A 151 -5.89 -15.61 -17.64
C TYR A 151 -7.11 -15.34 -16.76
N GLN A 152 -8.00 -16.32 -16.57
CA GLN A 152 -9.14 -16.20 -15.65
C GLN A 152 -8.65 -16.07 -14.21
N LEU A 153 -7.67 -16.88 -13.82
CA LEU A 153 -7.05 -16.80 -12.50
C LEU A 153 -6.36 -15.45 -12.27
N LEU A 154 -5.60 -14.96 -13.24
CA LEU A 154 -4.94 -13.64 -13.16
C LEU A 154 -5.95 -12.49 -13.08
N ALA A 155 -7.07 -12.59 -13.80
CA ALA A 155 -8.16 -11.62 -13.72
C ALA A 155 -8.81 -11.63 -12.31
N LEU A 156 -9.07 -12.81 -11.75
CA LEU A 156 -9.61 -12.96 -10.40
C LEU A 156 -8.68 -12.33 -9.34
N TYR A 157 -7.38 -12.58 -9.46
CA TYR A 157 -6.35 -11.93 -8.64
C TYR A 157 -6.36 -10.40 -8.77
N SER A 158 -6.48 -9.89 -10.00
CA SER A 158 -6.55 -8.43 -10.24
C SER A 158 -7.75 -7.81 -9.54
N VAL A 159 -8.92 -8.45 -9.64
CA VAL A 159 -10.15 -8.03 -8.95
C VAL A 159 -9.93 -8.05 -7.45
N HIS A 160 -9.39 -9.14 -6.90
CA HIS A 160 -9.11 -9.26 -5.47
C HIS A 160 -8.23 -8.12 -4.95
N ILE A 161 -7.07 -7.90 -5.57
CA ILE A 161 -6.11 -6.87 -5.15
C ILE A 161 -6.74 -5.47 -5.24
N TYR A 162 -7.47 -5.20 -6.32
CA TYR A 162 -8.13 -3.91 -6.52
C TYR A 162 -9.14 -3.63 -5.41
N PHE A 163 -10.07 -4.55 -5.15
CA PHE A 163 -11.11 -4.35 -4.13
C PHE A 163 -10.54 -4.37 -2.70
N SER A 164 -9.51 -5.17 -2.42
CA SER A 164 -8.81 -5.14 -1.13
C SER A 164 -8.12 -3.80 -0.87
N LEU A 165 -7.45 -3.24 -1.89
CA LEU A 165 -6.87 -1.91 -1.79
C LEU A 165 -7.95 -0.82 -1.70
N ASP A 166 -9.04 -0.94 -2.44
CA ASP A 166 -10.18 -0.01 -2.40
C ASP A 166 -10.80 0.04 -1.00
N LEU A 167 -11.05 -1.13 -0.40
CA LEU A 167 -11.57 -1.27 0.96
C LEU A 167 -10.63 -0.64 1.99
N LEU A 168 -9.33 -0.93 1.89
CA LEU A 168 -8.31 -0.38 2.79
C LEU A 168 -8.31 1.16 2.72
N LEU A 169 -8.20 1.71 1.51
CA LEU A 169 -8.12 3.16 1.31
C LEU A 169 -9.43 3.87 1.68
N ALA A 170 -10.59 3.25 1.40
CA ALA A 170 -11.88 3.82 1.78
C ALA A 170 -12.07 3.85 3.31
N THR A 171 -11.68 2.77 4.01
CA THR A 171 -11.74 2.71 5.49
C THR A 171 -10.78 3.70 6.12
N VAL A 172 -9.56 3.83 5.59
CA VAL A 172 -8.59 4.80 6.09
C VAL A 172 -9.08 6.23 5.83
N HIS A 173 -9.68 6.49 4.67
CA HIS A 173 -10.28 7.79 4.36
C HIS A 173 -11.37 8.17 5.37
N THR A 174 -12.33 7.29 5.65
CA THR A 174 -13.41 7.57 6.60
C THR A 174 -12.86 7.82 8.00
N VAL A 175 -11.92 6.98 8.48
CA VAL A 175 -11.25 7.16 9.76
C VAL A 175 -10.54 8.51 9.86
N ILE A 176 -9.76 8.89 8.84
CA ILE A 176 -9.01 10.16 8.83
C ILE A 176 -9.97 11.36 8.77
N HIS A 177 -11.00 11.30 7.94
CA HIS A 177 -11.94 12.39 7.76
C HIS A 177 -12.81 12.59 9.02
N ASP A 178 -13.41 11.51 9.51
CA ASP A 178 -14.43 11.57 10.56
C ASP A 178 -13.81 11.71 11.97
N LEU A 179 -12.67 11.07 12.24
CA LEU A 179 -12.04 11.09 13.57
C LEU A 179 -10.95 12.16 13.71
N LEU A 180 -10.25 12.50 12.63
CA LEU A 180 -9.08 13.38 12.70
C LEU A 180 -9.31 14.73 12.00
N GLY A 181 -10.41 14.89 11.26
CA GLY A 181 -10.70 16.13 10.51
C GLY A 181 -9.64 16.46 9.46
N MET A 182 -8.92 15.46 8.96
CA MET A 182 -7.87 15.64 7.97
C MET A 182 -8.28 15.11 6.59
N GLU A 183 -7.62 15.59 5.54
CA GLU A 183 -7.86 15.14 4.17
C GLU A 183 -6.81 14.12 3.74
N MET A 184 -7.28 12.99 3.22
CA MET A 184 -6.43 11.96 2.63
C MET A 184 -5.90 12.42 1.27
N GLU A 185 -4.66 12.05 0.93
CA GLU A 185 -4.12 12.34 -0.40
C GLU A 185 -5.00 11.68 -1.49
N PRO A 186 -5.23 12.33 -2.64
CA PRO A 186 -5.81 11.67 -3.79
C PRO A 186 -5.01 10.41 -4.14
N GLN A 187 -5.69 9.30 -4.36
CA GLN A 187 -5.06 7.99 -4.59
C GLN A 187 -4.89 7.69 -6.06
N VAL A 188 -5.93 7.99 -6.84
CA VAL A 188 -5.99 7.75 -8.28
C VAL A 188 -6.66 8.94 -8.95
N ASP A 189 -6.23 9.28 -10.16
CA ASP A 189 -6.88 10.28 -11.02
C ASP A 189 -7.08 9.70 -12.43
N ARG A 190 -8.26 9.10 -12.65
CA ARG A 190 -8.72 8.58 -13.95
C ARG A 190 -7.61 7.85 -14.74
N PRO A 191 -7.04 6.75 -14.20
CA PRO A 191 -5.89 6.06 -14.80
C PRO A 191 -6.16 5.53 -16.21
N TYR A 192 -7.41 5.25 -16.56
CA TYR A 192 -7.86 4.83 -17.89
C TYR A 192 -7.74 5.93 -18.97
N LEU A 193 -7.39 7.17 -18.60
CA LEU A 193 -7.10 8.26 -19.55
C LEU A 193 -5.59 8.50 -19.75
N ALA A 194 -4.73 7.61 -19.23
CA ALA A 194 -3.29 7.76 -19.36
C ALA A 194 -2.85 7.57 -20.81
N SER A 195 -2.21 8.60 -21.38
CA SER A 195 -1.71 8.55 -22.76
C SER A 195 -0.21 8.25 -22.88
N SER A 196 0.46 7.95 -21.77
CA SER A 196 1.87 7.53 -21.70
C SER A 196 2.15 6.88 -20.34
N LEU A 197 3.23 6.12 -20.22
CA LEU A 197 3.65 5.52 -18.95
C LEU A 197 4.00 6.57 -17.90
N ARG A 198 4.60 7.69 -18.32
CA ARG A 198 4.89 8.82 -17.44
C ARG A 198 3.62 9.46 -16.86
N ASP A 199 2.57 9.55 -17.66
CA ASP A 199 1.27 10.08 -17.22
C ASP A 199 0.58 9.09 -16.27
N PHE A 200 0.59 7.80 -16.62
CA PHE A 200 0.05 6.72 -15.78
C PHE A 200 0.70 6.70 -14.38
N TRP A 201 2.00 6.43 -14.30
CA TRP A 201 2.72 6.26 -13.04
C TRP A 201 2.98 7.58 -12.29
N GLY A 202 3.08 8.69 -13.02
CA GLY A 202 3.39 9.98 -12.42
C GLY A 202 2.15 10.70 -11.90
N ARG A 203 1.02 10.63 -12.60
CA ARG A 203 -0.08 11.59 -12.38
C ARG A 203 -1.42 10.95 -12.10
N ARG A 204 -1.58 9.65 -12.37
CA ARG A 204 -2.91 9.01 -12.36
C ARG A 204 -3.03 7.79 -11.47
N TRP A 205 -1.96 7.02 -11.31
CA TRP A 205 -1.97 5.77 -10.55
C TRP A 205 -1.23 5.91 -9.22
N ASN A 206 -1.86 5.43 -8.15
CA ASN A 206 -1.32 5.34 -6.78
C ASN A 206 -0.46 6.56 -6.39
N LEU A 207 -1.06 7.75 -6.39
CA LEU A 207 -0.37 9.04 -6.31
C LEU A 207 0.42 9.27 -5.01
N MET A 208 0.18 8.45 -3.98
CA MET A 208 1.00 8.40 -2.77
C MET A 208 2.44 7.97 -3.03
N VAL A 209 2.64 6.99 -3.92
CA VAL A 209 3.97 6.46 -4.25
C VAL A 209 4.82 7.51 -4.97
N PRO A 210 4.39 8.17 -6.06
CA PRO A 210 5.16 9.24 -6.67
C PRO A 210 5.26 10.47 -5.77
N SER A 211 4.31 10.75 -4.87
CA SER A 211 4.43 11.89 -3.94
C SER A 211 5.58 11.71 -2.96
N ILE A 212 5.88 10.46 -2.55
CA ILE A 212 7.02 10.16 -1.67
C ILE A 212 8.32 9.90 -2.43
N LEU A 213 8.29 9.15 -3.54
CA LEU A 213 9.49 8.77 -4.28
C LEU A 213 10.11 9.94 -5.07
N ARG A 214 9.31 10.93 -5.48
CA ARG A 214 9.83 12.13 -6.17
C ARG A 214 10.86 12.90 -5.33
N PRO A 215 10.53 13.34 -4.10
CA PRO A 215 11.50 14.04 -3.26
C PRO A 215 12.59 13.12 -2.70
N SER A 216 12.31 11.85 -2.41
CA SER A 216 13.28 10.97 -1.75
C SER A 216 14.29 10.32 -2.71
N VAL A 217 13.90 10.02 -3.96
CA VAL A 217 14.73 9.29 -4.93
C VAL A 217 14.92 10.06 -6.21
N PHE A 218 13.83 10.42 -6.91
CA PHE A 218 13.90 10.99 -8.25
C PHE A 218 14.72 12.29 -8.29
N ARG A 219 14.37 13.27 -7.46
CA ARG A 219 15.04 14.58 -7.41
C ARG A 219 16.53 14.49 -7.07
N PRO A 220 16.95 13.81 -5.97
CA PRO A 220 18.37 13.74 -5.63
C PRO A 220 19.20 12.98 -6.65
N VAL A 221 18.69 11.88 -7.23
CA VAL A 221 19.40 11.13 -8.27
C VAL A 221 19.47 11.94 -9.56
N ARG A 222 18.36 12.56 -9.98
CA ARG A 222 18.33 13.41 -11.17
C ARG A 222 19.33 14.57 -11.08
N ALA A 223 19.44 15.19 -9.92
CA ALA A 223 20.35 16.32 -9.71
C ALA A 223 21.82 15.95 -9.93
N ARG A 224 22.20 14.68 -9.72
CA ARG A 224 23.58 14.20 -9.86
C ARG A 224 23.86 13.45 -11.17
N LEU A 225 22.90 12.66 -11.64
CA LEU A 225 23.10 11.69 -12.73
C LEU A 225 22.15 11.90 -13.93
N GLY A 226 21.33 12.96 -13.90
CA GLY A 226 20.42 13.30 -14.99
C GLY A 226 19.06 12.61 -14.95
N ASN A 227 18.17 13.00 -15.87
CA ASN A 227 16.75 12.63 -15.81
C ASN A 227 16.50 11.12 -15.96
N ALA A 228 17.17 10.45 -16.90
CA ALA A 228 16.98 9.02 -17.13
C ALA A 228 17.38 8.19 -15.90
N ALA A 229 18.53 8.49 -15.28
CA ALA A 229 18.97 7.85 -14.05
C ALA A 229 17.98 8.09 -12.90
N GLY A 230 17.45 9.31 -12.77
CA GLY A 230 16.42 9.62 -11.78
C GLY A 230 15.15 8.77 -11.96
N VAL A 231 14.67 8.62 -13.21
CA VAL A 231 13.53 7.73 -13.53
C VAL A 231 13.86 6.29 -13.14
N GLN A 232 14.99 5.75 -13.61
CA GLN A 232 15.35 4.36 -13.34
C GLN A 232 15.53 4.06 -11.85
N ALA A 233 16.20 4.93 -11.10
CA ALA A 233 16.33 4.77 -9.66
C ALA A 233 14.97 4.78 -8.96
N THR A 234 14.03 5.62 -9.41
CA THR A 234 12.67 5.69 -8.84
C THR A 234 11.92 4.38 -9.06
N PHE A 235 11.97 3.84 -10.27
CA PHE A 235 11.33 2.57 -10.59
C PHE A 235 12.00 1.38 -9.92
N LEU A 236 13.33 1.39 -9.79
CA LEU A 236 14.08 0.38 -9.03
C LEU A 236 13.63 0.36 -7.57
N VAL A 237 13.64 1.52 -6.89
CA VAL A 237 13.21 1.61 -5.49
C VAL A 237 11.75 1.22 -5.35
N SER A 238 10.87 1.62 -6.28
CA SER A 238 9.48 1.16 -6.29
C SER A 238 9.38 -0.35 -6.40
N GLY A 239 10.14 -0.99 -7.30
CA GLY A 239 10.16 -2.43 -7.48
C GLY A 239 10.62 -3.18 -6.23
N LEU A 240 11.72 -2.74 -5.62
CA LEU A 240 12.23 -3.32 -4.38
C LEU A 240 11.22 -3.20 -3.22
N MET A 241 10.51 -2.08 -3.13
CA MET A 241 9.46 -1.92 -2.13
C MET A 241 8.26 -2.84 -2.37
N HIS A 242 7.90 -3.11 -3.63
CA HIS A 242 6.85 -4.07 -3.93
C HIS A 242 7.28 -5.52 -3.65
N GLU A 243 8.53 -5.90 -3.94
CA GLU A 243 9.08 -7.19 -3.53
C GLU A 243 9.05 -7.35 -2.00
N LEU A 244 9.42 -6.28 -1.27
CA LEU A 244 9.34 -6.27 0.19
C LEU A 244 7.89 -6.38 0.69
N MET A 245 6.94 -5.69 0.05
CA MET A 245 5.51 -5.84 0.36
C MET A 245 5.02 -7.27 0.10
N PHE A 246 5.42 -7.87 -1.01
CA PHE A 246 5.08 -9.24 -1.37
C PHE A 246 5.67 -10.22 -0.35
N TYR A 247 6.90 -9.98 0.09
CA TYR A 247 7.52 -10.73 1.18
C TYR A 247 6.73 -10.57 2.49
N TYR A 248 6.32 -9.37 2.87
CA TYR A 248 5.49 -9.17 4.06
C TYR A 248 4.16 -9.90 3.95
N ILE A 249 3.48 -9.83 2.81
CA ILE A 249 2.16 -10.44 2.63
C ILE A 249 2.29 -11.96 2.59
N MET A 250 3.11 -12.48 1.67
CA MET A 250 3.17 -13.90 1.31
C MET A 250 4.20 -14.71 2.09
N ARG A 251 5.17 -14.05 2.76
CA ARG A 251 6.32 -14.69 3.44
C ARG A 251 7.15 -15.61 2.52
N SER A 252 7.07 -15.40 1.21
CA SER A 252 7.85 -16.09 0.19
C SER A 252 9.00 -15.21 -0.28
N ALA A 253 10.17 -15.82 -0.52
CA ALA A 253 11.37 -15.08 -0.94
C ALA A 253 11.09 -14.26 -2.23
N PRO A 254 11.61 -13.03 -2.32
CA PRO A 254 11.38 -12.18 -3.47
C PRO A 254 11.99 -12.80 -4.73
N SER A 255 11.20 -12.91 -5.80
CA SER A 255 11.63 -13.52 -7.07
C SER A 255 12.37 -12.55 -7.98
N GLY A 256 12.21 -11.24 -7.75
CA GLY A 256 12.73 -10.19 -8.63
C GLY A 256 11.85 -9.92 -9.85
N GLU A 257 10.80 -10.71 -10.11
CA GLU A 257 9.89 -10.53 -11.24
C GLU A 257 9.13 -9.19 -11.16
N VAL A 258 8.77 -8.77 -9.95
CA VAL A 258 8.08 -7.50 -9.73
C VAL A 258 9.05 -6.34 -9.89
N THR A 259 10.29 -6.49 -9.43
CA THR A 259 11.33 -5.49 -9.70
C THR A 259 11.62 -5.37 -11.20
N ALA A 260 11.67 -6.48 -11.92
CA ALA A 260 11.83 -6.49 -13.38
C ALA A 260 10.67 -5.76 -14.09
N PHE A 261 9.43 -5.96 -13.64
CA PHE A 261 8.28 -5.20 -14.12
C PHE A 261 8.52 -3.69 -13.98
N PHE A 262 8.85 -3.19 -12.78
CA PHE A 262 9.06 -1.75 -12.60
C PHE A 262 10.27 -1.23 -13.39
N LEU A 263 11.37 -1.97 -13.47
CA LEU A 263 12.54 -1.57 -14.27
C LEU A 263 12.23 -1.46 -15.76
N LEU A 264 11.44 -2.39 -16.31
CA LEU A 264 10.95 -2.32 -17.69
C LEU A 264 10.11 -1.05 -17.90
N HIS A 265 9.15 -0.80 -17.01
CA HIS A 265 8.32 0.42 -17.07
C HIS A 265 9.14 1.70 -16.95
N GLY A 266 10.17 1.71 -16.09
CA GLY A 266 11.08 2.84 -15.96
C GLY A 266 11.89 3.07 -17.23
N ALA A 267 12.40 2.01 -17.85
CA ALA A 267 13.16 2.10 -19.09
C ALA A 267 12.29 2.67 -20.21
N CYS A 268 11.07 2.16 -20.36
CA CYS A 268 10.09 2.67 -21.32
C CYS A 268 9.69 4.12 -21.01
N ALA A 269 9.46 4.50 -19.74
CA ALA A 269 9.13 5.88 -19.37
C ALA A 269 10.30 6.87 -19.56
N ALA A 270 11.54 6.40 -19.41
CA ALA A 270 12.73 7.16 -19.74
C ALA A 270 12.86 7.34 -21.26
N ALA A 271 12.65 6.27 -22.03
CA ALA A 271 12.63 6.30 -23.49
C ALA A 271 11.52 7.21 -24.04
N GLU A 272 10.29 7.14 -23.50
CA GLU A 272 9.20 8.08 -23.82
C GLU A 272 9.60 9.53 -23.56
N GLY A 273 10.29 9.78 -22.44
CA GLY A 273 10.78 11.12 -22.10
C GLY A 273 11.82 11.64 -23.07
N TRP A 274 12.74 10.77 -23.46
CA TRP A 274 13.78 11.07 -24.44
C TRP A 274 13.16 11.31 -25.83
N TRP A 275 12.26 10.43 -26.29
CA TRP A 275 11.48 10.59 -27.52
C TRP A 275 10.71 11.91 -27.51
N ALA A 276 10.07 12.26 -26.39
CA ALA A 276 9.34 13.50 -26.22
C ALA A 276 10.23 14.76 -26.18
N SER A 277 11.54 14.63 -25.96
CA SER A 277 12.48 15.75 -26.01
C SER A 277 13.03 16.05 -27.42
N HIS A 278 12.86 15.12 -28.37
CA HIS A 278 13.27 15.32 -29.76
C HIS A 278 12.14 15.99 -30.55
N ALA A 279 12.28 17.30 -30.78
CA ALA A 279 11.34 18.07 -31.59
C ALA A 279 11.33 17.54 -33.03
N GLY A 280 10.14 17.27 -33.57
CA GLY A 280 9.95 16.77 -34.95
C GLY A 280 9.67 15.26 -35.07
N TRP A 281 9.83 14.48 -34.00
CA TRP A 281 9.48 13.06 -34.03
C TRP A 281 7.98 12.84 -33.89
N TRP A 282 7.44 11.91 -34.68
CA TRP A 282 6.01 11.58 -34.67
C TRP A 282 5.56 11.12 -33.28
N ARG A 283 4.33 11.49 -32.92
CA ARG A 283 3.69 11.08 -31.66
C ARG A 283 2.30 10.55 -31.97
N PRO A 284 1.91 9.41 -31.36
CA PRO A 284 0.57 8.91 -31.53
C PRO A 284 -0.44 9.92 -30.97
N PRO A 285 -1.55 10.18 -31.67
CA PRO A 285 -2.62 11.01 -31.14
C PRO A 285 -3.22 10.34 -29.90
N ARG A 286 -3.78 11.14 -28.98
CA ARG A 286 -4.31 10.66 -27.70
C ARG A 286 -5.24 9.43 -27.80
N PRO A 287 -6.19 9.36 -28.75
CA PRO A 287 -7.06 8.20 -28.89
C PRO A 287 -6.33 6.88 -29.18
N ALA A 288 -5.15 6.93 -29.80
CA ALA A 288 -4.31 5.77 -30.04
C ALA A 288 -3.33 5.52 -28.87
N ALA A 289 -2.78 6.59 -28.29
CA ALA A 289 -1.80 6.50 -27.22
C ALA A 289 -2.39 5.92 -25.92
N VAL A 290 -3.65 6.23 -25.59
CA VAL A 290 -4.33 5.71 -24.40
C VAL A 290 -4.49 4.19 -24.43
N PRO A 291 -5.16 3.57 -25.43
CA PRO A 291 -5.29 2.12 -25.47
C PRO A 291 -3.94 1.42 -25.56
N LEU A 292 -2.95 1.99 -26.28
CA LEU A 292 -1.59 1.43 -26.34
C LEU A 292 -0.93 1.41 -24.94
N THR A 293 -1.02 2.51 -24.19
CA THR A 293 -0.47 2.60 -22.84
C THR A 293 -1.15 1.61 -21.90
N LEU A 294 -2.48 1.52 -21.94
CA LEU A 294 -3.24 0.60 -21.10
C LEU A 294 -2.97 -0.86 -21.47
N ALA A 295 -2.90 -1.18 -22.76
CA ALA A 295 -2.55 -2.51 -23.24
C ALA A 295 -1.14 -2.91 -22.82
N PHE A 296 -0.18 -1.98 -22.87
CA PHE A 296 1.18 -2.22 -22.37
C PHE A 296 1.17 -2.51 -20.87
N VAL A 297 0.55 -1.65 -20.06
CA VAL A 297 0.47 -1.81 -18.59
C VAL A 297 -0.26 -3.10 -18.20
N ALA A 298 -1.38 -3.41 -18.86
CA ALA A 298 -2.11 -4.65 -18.62
C ALA A 298 -1.27 -5.86 -19.05
N GLY A 299 -0.71 -5.85 -20.26
CA GLY A 299 0.10 -6.95 -20.79
C GLY A 299 1.29 -7.27 -19.90
N THR A 300 2.07 -6.27 -19.50
CA THR A 300 3.20 -6.46 -18.58
C THR A 300 2.75 -6.85 -17.17
N GLY A 301 1.59 -6.36 -16.71
CA GLY A 301 1.01 -6.73 -15.42
C GLY A 301 0.62 -8.21 -15.35
N PHE A 302 -0.02 -8.73 -16.41
CA PHE A 302 -0.37 -10.15 -16.54
C PHE A 302 0.84 -11.05 -16.81
N TRP A 303 1.95 -10.48 -17.27
CA TRP A 303 3.18 -11.22 -17.55
C TRP A 303 4.11 -11.32 -16.33
N LEU A 304 4.40 -10.22 -15.65
CA LEU A 304 5.45 -10.15 -14.62
C LEU A 304 4.91 -9.90 -13.21
N PHE A 305 3.86 -9.09 -13.06
CA PHE A 305 3.38 -8.66 -11.74
C PHE A 305 2.47 -9.70 -11.08
N LEU A 306 1.37 -10.06 -11.75
CA LEU A 306 0.37 -10.98 -11.20
C LEU A 306 0.89 -12.43 -11.08
N PRO A 307 1.65 -12.97 -12.03
CA PRO A 307 2.19 -14.33 -11.89
C PRO A 307 3.12 -14.49 -10.69
N ALA A 308 3.86 -13.45 -10.31
CA ALA A 308 4.69 -13.47 -9.10
C ALA A 308 3.85 -13.70 -7.83
N MET A 309 2.63 -13.12 -7.76
CA MET A 309 1.71 -13.33 -6.64
C MET A 309 1.11 -14.74 -6.64
N VAL A 310 0.79 -15.27 -7.83
CA VAL A 310 0.30 -16.64 -7.97
C VAL A 310 1.36 -17.64 -7.49
N LYS A 311 2.61 -17.47 -7.92
CA LYS A 311 3.73 -18.31 -7.46
C LYS A 311 3.98 -18.18 -5.95
N GLY A 312 3.72 -17.00 -5.39
CA GLY A 312 3.81 -16.76 -3.95
C GLY A 312 2.65 -17.35 -3.13
N GLY A 313 1.63 -17.93 -3.77
CA GLY A 313 0.53 -18.63 -3.08
C GLY A 313 -0.42 -17.72 -2.31
N LEU A 314 -0.65 -16.49 -2.78
CA LEU A 314 -1.53 -15.53 -2.10
C LEU A 314 -2.94 -16.11 -1.88
N ASP A 315 -3.50 -16.80 -2.88
CA ASP A 315 -4.83 -17.40 -2.80
C ASP A 315 -4.90 -18.48 -1.72
N GLU A 316 -3.89 -19.34 -1.62
CA GLU A 316 -3.84 -20.40 -0.61
C GLU A 316 -3.74 -19.83 0.79
N MET A 317 -2.96 -18.77 0.96
CA MET A 317 -2.86 -18.04 2.21
C MET A 317 -4.21 -17.43 2.61
N VAL A 318 -4.86 -16.72 1.70
CA VAL A 318 -6.15 -16.07 1.96
C VAL A 318 -7.22 -17.10 2.27
N LEU A 319 -7.28 -18.21 1.51
CA LEU A 319 -8.19 -19.32 1.79
C LEU A 319 -7.95 -19.92 3.17
N ARG A 320 -6.68 -20.13 3.56
CA ARG A 320 -6.33 -20.65 4.90
C ARG A 320 -6.76 -19.70 6.02
N GLU A 321 -6.57 -18.39 5.85
CA GLU A 321 -7.01 -17.38 6.81
C GLU A 321 -8.55 -17.38 6.94
N CYS A 322 -9.27 -17.46 5.82
CA CYS A 322 -10.74 -17.51 5.81
C CYS A 322 -11.29 -18.79 6.43
N GLN A 323 -10.71 -19.96 6.11
CA GLN A 323 -11.09 -21.24 6.71
C GLN A 323 -10.88 -21.23 8.23
N GLY A 324 -9.76 -20.65 8.70
CA GLY A 324 -9.50 -20.47 10.12
C GLY A 324 -10.59 -19.66 10.83
N MET A 325 -11.11 -18.61 10.16
CA MET A 325 -12.18 -17.78 10.69
C MET A 325 -13.55 -18.49 10.70
N VAL A 326 -13.88 -19.27 9.66
CA VAL A 326 -15.15 -20.03 9.61
C VAL A 326 -15.20 -21.10 10.70
N VAL A 327 -14.13 -21.91 10.83
CA VAL A 327 -14.04 -22.96 11.86
C VAL A 327 -14.19 -22.36 13.26
N PHE A 328 -13.69 -21.14 13.47
CA PHE A 328 -13.89 -20.41 14.72
C PHE A 328 -15.36 -20.05 14.97
N MET A 329 -16.02 -19.44 13.98
CA MET A 329 -17.42 -19.05 14.11
C MET A 329 -18.30 -20.26 14.41
N GLU A 330 -18.06 -21.40 13.76
CA GLU A 330 -18.77 -22.65 14.05
C GLU A 330 -18.51 -23.18 15.46
N GLN A 331 -17.27 -23.06 15.97
CA GLN A 331 -16.95 -23.47 17.34
C GLN A 331 -17.59 -22.54 18.37
N ALA A 332 -17.64 -21.23 18.10
CA ALA A 332 -18.30 -20.25 18.96
C ALA A 332 -19.82 -20.47 18.98
N ALA A 333 -20.45 -20.68 17.82
CA ALA A 333 -21.87 -20.98 17.71
C ALA A 333 -22.25 -22.27 18.44
N ARG A 334 -21.48 -23.36 18.26
CA ARG A 334 -21.71 -24.63 18.98
C ARG A 334 -21.62 -24.49 20.49
N ARG A 335 -20.74 -23.62 20.99
CA ARG A 335 -20.58 -23.36 22.43
C ARG A 335 -21.70 -22.51 23.00
N LEU A 336 -22.14 -21.50 22.26
CA LEU A 336 -23.30 -20.69 22.66
C LEU A 336 -24.56 -21.55 22.70
N ALA A 337 -24.76 -22.42 21.69
CA ALA A 337 -25.85 -23.40 21.66
C ALA A 337 -25.77 -24.39 22.83
N GLY A 338 -24.60 -24.97 23.10
CA GLY A 338 -24.42 -25.87 24.24
C GLY A 338 -24.57 -25.19 25.61
N ALA A 339 -24.22 -23.90 25.72
CA ALA A 339 -24.45 -23.12 26.93
C ALA A 339 -25.94 -22.80 27.13
N THR A 340 -26.71 -22.57 26.07
CA THR A 340 -28.16 -22.43 26.15
C THR A 340 -28.86 -23.75 26.51
N ASP A 341 -28.37 -24.89 26.01
CA ASP A 341 -28.93 -26.21 26.33
C ASP A 341 -28.68 -26.64 27.80
N LEU A 342 -27.53 -26.23 28.37
CA LEU A 342 -27.21 -26.43 29.79
C LEU A 342 -28.07 -25.56 30.72
N VAL A 343 -28.44 -24.35 30.27
CA VAL A 343 -29.33 -23.45 31.02
C VAL A 343 -30.79 -23.91 30.95
N SER A 344 -31.23 -24.50 29.83
CA SER A 344 -32.60 -25.04 29.71
C SER A 344 -32.80 -26.39 30.41
N SER A 345 -31.73 -27.12 30.73
CA SER A 345 -31.80 -28.41 31.45
C SER A 345 -31.63 -28.29 32.96
N THR A 346 -31.35 -27.08 33.46
CA THR A 346 -31.23 -26.76 34.90
C THR A 346 -32.38 -25.91 35.45
N MET A 347 -33.41 -25.65 34.64
CA MET A 347 -34.72 -25.13 35.06
C MET A 347 -35.76 -26.24 35.08
#